data_AF-A0A382DS90-F1
#
_entry.id   AF-A0A382DS90-F1
#
_cell.length_a   1.000
_cell.length_b   1.000
_cell.length_c   1.000
_cell.angle_alpha   90.00
_cell.angle_beta   90.00
_cell.angle_gamma   90.00
#
_symmetry.space_group_name_H-M   'P 1'
#
loop_
_entity.id
_entity.type
_entity.pdbx_description
1 polymer ?
#
loop_
_entity_poly.entity_id
_entity_poly.type
_entity_poly.pdbx_seq_one_letter_code
_entity_poly.pdbx_strand_id
1 'polypeptide(L)' 'MESFQFKPGSYSGYATHPSIASDDELTRVGPETLCGEYLRRYWHPVSLAGDLGEHPLATRILGEDLVLFRDQSGQLGLVH' A
#
# COMPACT_ATOMS: atom_id res chain seq x y z
N MET A 1 18.33 8.23 20.22
CA MET A 1 17.07 8.88 19.84
C MET A 1 17.44 10.26 19.33
N GLU A 2 17.91 10.33 18.08
CA GLU A 2 18.33 11.60 17.49
C GLU A 2 17.08 12.34 17.01
N SER A 3 16.88 13.53 17.56
CA SER A 3 15.78 14.42 17.24
C SER A 3 15.97 15.03 15.85
N PHE A 4 14.99 14.83 14.96
CA PHE A 4 14.88 15.59 13.72
C PHE A 4 14.70 17.08 14.05
N GLN A 5 15.72 17.90 13.76
CA GLN A 5 15.67 19.34 13.98
C GLN A 5 15.25 20.04 12.69
N PHE A 6 13.97 20.38 12.57
CA PHE A 6 13.46 21.23 11.50
C PHE A 6 14.10 22.62 11.60
N LYS A 7 14.76 23.10 10.52
CA LYS A 7 15.27 24.47 10.42
C LYS A 7 14.25 25.35 9.68
N PRO A 8 13.54 26.26 10.36
CA PRO A 8 12.62 27.16 9.68
C PRO A 8 13.39 28.14 8.78
N GLY A 9 13.05 28.19 7.49
CA GLY A 9 13.60 29.17 6.54
C GLY A 9 14.01 28.62 5.16
N SER A 10 14.13 27.30 5.00
CA SER A 10 14.30 26.67 3.69
C SER A 10 13.16 25.68 3.49
N TYR A 11 12.14 26.07 2.73
CA TYR A 11 11.03 25.18 2.37
C TYR A 11 11.49 24.24 1.24
N SER A 12 12.52 23.44 1.50
CA SER A 12 13.04 22.45 0.56
C SER A 12 12.85 21.05 1.11
N GLY A 13 11.63 20.53 1.00
CA GLY A 13 11.34 19.13 1.31
C GLY A 13 12.10 18.16 0.40
N TYR A 14 12.43 18.57 -0.83
CA TYR A 14 13.10 17.72 -1.82
C TYR A 14 14.59 17.46 -1.51
N ALA A 15 15.30 18.45 -0.96
CA ALA A 15 16.72 18.30 -0.61
C ALA A 15 16.95 17.76 0.82
N THR A 16 15.87 17.55 1.57
CA THR A 16 15.95 16.92 2.89
C THR A 16 15.92 15.43 2.66
N HIS A 17 17.07 14.76 2.79
CA HIS A 17 17.15 13.30 2.68
C HIS A 17 16.81 12.70 4.04
N PRO A 18 15.59 12.14 4.26
CA PRO A 18 15.32 11.36 5.46
C PRO A 18 16.29 10.16 5.54
N SER A 19 16.50 9.62 6.74
CA SER A 19 17.42 8.51 6.97
C SER A 19 17.22 7.35 5.98
N ILE A 20 18.28 6.60 5.67
CA ILE A 20 18.20 5.36 4.86
C ILE A 20 17.39 4.27 5.59
N ALA A 21 17.24 4.39 6.91
CA ALA A 21 16.41 3.51 7.72
C ALA A 21 14.92 3.66 7.35
N SER A 22 14.20 2.54 7.38
CA SER A 22 12.76 2.50 7.17
C SER A 22 12.03 3.30 8.25
N ASP A 23 11.04 4.09 7.82
CA ASP A 23 10.09 4.73 8.73
C ASP A 23 8.94 3.74 8.98
N ASP A 24 8.95 3.08 10.14
CA ASP A 24 7.95 2.05 10.47
C ASP A 24 6.53 2.61 10.58
N GLU A 25 6.35 3.88 10.94
CA GLU A 25 5.04 4.53 10.99
C GLU A 25 4.42 4.63 9.58
N LEU A 26 5.25 4.93 8.58
CA LEU A 26 4.82 5.11 7.19
C LEU A 26 4.84 3.82 6.35
N THR A 27 5.66 2.83 6.69
CA THR A 27 5.91 1.66 5.83
C THR A 27 5.21 0.38 6.26
N ARG A 28 4.82 0.26 7.53
CA ARG A 28 4.13 -0.93 8.04
C ARG A 28 2.63 -0.81 7.76
N VAL A 29 2.07 -1.85 7.13
CA VAL A 29 0.67 -1.87 6.65
C VAL A 29 -0.19 -2.99 7.27
N GLY A 30 0.37 -3.75 8.20
CA GLY A 30 -0.34 -4.83 8.90
C GLY A 30 -1.42 -4.30 9.86
N PRO A 31 -2.16 -5.20 10.53
CA PRO A 31 -3.14 -4.82 11.54
C PRO A 31 -2.54 -3.89 12.60
N GLU A 32 -3.30 -2.91 13.06
CA GLU A 32 -2.94 -1.96 14.14
C GLU A 32 -1.76 -1.02 13.82
N THR A 33 -1.24 -1.04 12.59
CA THR A 33 -0.20 -0.11 12.14
C THR A 33 -0.82 1.20 11.65
N LEU A 34 -0.18 2.34 11.95
CA LEU A 34 -0.73 3.65 11.60
C LEU A 34 -0.98 3.80 10.10
N CYS A 35 -0.01 3.46 9.26
CA CYS A 35 -0.19 3.46 7.81
C CYS A 35 -1.18 2.37 7.35
N GLY A 36 -1.19 1.18 7.94
CA GLY A 36 -2.16 0.13 7.61
C GLY A 36 -3.62 0.52 7.84
N GLU A 37 -3.92 1.14 8.99
CA GLU A 37 -5.26 1.65 9.34
C GLU A 37 -5.67 2.87 8.50
N TYR A 38 -4.69 3.68 8.10
CA TYR A 38 -4.91 4.81 7.21
C TYR A 38 -5.26 4.35 5.80
N LEU A 39 -4.44 3.47 5.21
CA LEU A 39 -4.62 3.01 3.83
C LEU A 39 -5.94 2.25 3.67
N ARG A 40 -6.37 1.40 4.61
CA ARG A 40 -7.65 0.66 4.53
C ARG A 40 -8.90 1.53 4.36
N ARG A 41 -8.80 2.85 4.55
CA ARG A 41 -9.89 3.82 4.33
C ARG A 41 -10.01 4.29 2.88
N TYR A 42 -9.13 3.83 1.99
CA TYR A 42 -9.06 4.27 0.60
C TYR A 42 -9.10 3.10 -0.38
N TRP A 43 -9.61 3.39 -1.57
CA TRP A 43 -9.59 2.45 -2.69
C TRP A 43 -8.18 2.31 -3.25
N HIS A 44 -7.75 1.07 -3.44
CA HIS A 44 -6.47 0.74 -4.05
C HIS A 44 -6.68 0.04 -5.40
N PRO A 45 -5.97 0.46 -6.45
CA PRO A 45 -5.87 -0.36 -7.65
C PRO A 45 -5.03 -1.62 -7.34
N VAL A 46 -5.58 -2.80 -7.63
CA VAL A 46 -4.92 -4.09 -7.36
C VAL A 46 -4.26 -4.68 -8.61
N SER A 47 -4.93 -4.58 -9.77
CA SER A 47 -4.46 -5.11 -11.05
C SER A 47 -5.20 -4.45 -12.21
N LEU A 48 -4.65 -4.54 -13.42
CA LEU A 48 -5.38 -4.23 -14.65
C LEU A 48 -6.33 -5.38 -15.02
N ALA A 49 -7.52 -5.04 -15.51
CA ALA A 49 -8.51 -6.03 -15.92
C ALA A 49 -8.06 -6.88 -17.14
N GLY A 50 -7.14 -6.35 -17.96
CA GLY A 50 -6.57 -7.06 -19.10
C GLY A 50 -5.48 -8.08 -18.75
N ASP A 51 -4.86 -7.96 -17.57
CA ASP A 51 -3.85 -8.91 -17.08
C ASP A 51 -4.51 -10.15 -16.44
N LEU A 52 -5.79 -10.04 -16.07
CA LEU A 52 -6.57 -11.15 -15.53
C LEU A 52 -7.12 -12.03 -16.65
N GLY A 53 -6.45 -13.16 -16.87
CA GLY A 53 -6.90 -14.21 -17.78
C GLY A 53 -8.01 -15.09 -17.20
N GLU A 54 -8.13 -16.31 -17.70
CA GLU A 54 -9.15 -17.29 -17.29
C GLU A 54 -8.94 -17.83 -15.86
N HIS A 55 -7.69 -17.83 -15.38
CA HIS A 55 -7.35 -18.39 -14.09
C HIS A 55 -7.33 -17.31 -13.00
N PRO A 56 -7.84 -17.59 -11.79
CA PRO A 56 -7.69 -16.70 -10.65
C PRO A 56 -6.22 -16.40 -10.35
N LEU A 57 -5.96 -15.18 -9.87
CA LEU A 57 -4.64 -14.71 -9.49
C LEU A 57 -4.56 -14.57 -7.96
N ALA A 58 -3.55 -15.23 -7.38
CA ALA A 58 -3.16 -14.98 -6.00
C ALA A 58 -2.43 -13.63 -5.94
N THR A 59 -2.92 -12.73 -5.09
CA THR A 59 -2.35 -11.39 -4.92
C THR A 59 -2.23 -11.07 -3.44
N ARG A 60 -1.30 -10.19 -3.07
CA ARG A 60 -1.17 -9.68 -1.70
C ARG A 60 -1.20 -8.17 -1.70
N ILE A 61 -2.11 -7.61 -0.92
CA ILE A 61 -2.25 -6.16 -0.74
C ILE A 61 -2.48 -5.85 0.73
N LEU A 62 -1.83 -4.79 1.23
CA LEU A 62 -1.89 -4.37 2.65
C LEU A 62 -1.60 -5.51 3.66
N GLY A 63 -0.80 -6.49 3.26
CA GLY A 63 -0.44 -7.65 4.09
C GLY A 63 -1.43 -8.83 4.05
N GLU A 64 -2.51 -8.74 3.28
CA GLU A 64 -3.56 -9.77 3.19
C GLU A 64 -3.41 -10.57 1.89
N ASP A 65 -3.52 -11.90 1.98
CA ASP A 65 -3.61 -12.79 0.83
C ASP A 65 -5.03 -12.77 0.27
N LEU A 66 -5.15 -12.50 -1.02
CA LEU A 66 -6.42 -12.42 -1.72
C LEU A 66 -6.39 -13.20 -3.03
N VAL A 67 -7.57 -13.53 -3.53
CA VAL A 67 -7.79 -14.14 -4.83
C VAL A 67 -8.60 -13.18 -5.71
N LEU A 68 -7.97 -12.70 -6.78
CA LEU A 68 -8.62 -11.94 -7.84
C LEU A 68 -9.10 -12.91 -8.93
N PHE A 69 -10.36 -12.82 -9.34
CA PHE A 69 -10.93 -13.75 -10.32
C PHE A 69 -11.94 -13.07 -11.23
N ARG A 70 -12.22 -13.74 -12.35
CA ARG A 70 -13.34 -13.44 -13.25
C ARG A 70 -14.35 -14.57 -13.13
N ASP A 71 -15.60 -14.26 -12.84
CA ASP A 71 -16.64 -15.27 -12.73
C ASP A 71 -17.16 -15.71 -14.11
N GLN A 72 -18.06 -16.71 -14.11
CA GLN A 72 -18.65 -17.25 -15.36
C GLN A 72 -19.57 -16.24 -16.09
N SER A 73 -19.96 -15.15 -15.42
CA SER A 73 -20.71 -14.04 -16.02
C SER A 73 -19.80 -12.91 -16.52
N GLY A 74 -18.48 -13.08 -16.41
CA GLY A 74 -17.46 -12.14 -16.85
C GLY A 74 -17.15 -11.02 -15.84
N GLN A 75 -17.76 -11.04 -14.65
CA GLN A 75 -17.58 -10.01 -13.63
C GLN A 75 -16.29 -10.24 -12.84
N LEU A 76 -15.69 -9.13 -12.40
CA LEU A 76 -14.48 -9.15 -11.58
C LEU A 76 -14.83 -9.26 -10.10
N GLY A 77 -14.13 -10.14 -9.39
CA GLY A 77 -14.30 -10.34 -7.95
C GLY A 77 -12.96 -10.42 -7.23
N LEU A 78 -12.95 -10.02 -5.96
CA LEU A 78 -11.79 -10.09 -5.07
C LEU A 78 -12.26 -10.63 -3.71
N VAL A 79 -11.64 -11.70 -3.24
CA VAL A 79 -11.99 -12.37 -1.98
C VAL A 79 -10.75 -12.77 -1.20
N HIS A 80 -10.89 -12.96 0.11
CA HIS A 80 -9.89 -13.58 0.99
C HIS A 80 -10.10 -15.10 1.04
#